data_AF-A0A6P0YNS5-F1
#
_entry.id   AF-A0A6P0YNS5-F1
#
_cell.length_a   1.000
_cell.length_b   1.000
_cell.length_c   1.000
_cell.angle_alpha   90.00
_cell.angle_beta   90.00
_cell.angle_gamma   90.00
#
_symmetry.space_group_name_H-M   'P 1'
#
loop_
_entity.id
_entity.type
_entity.pdbx_description
1 polymer ?
#
loop_
_entity_poly.entity_id
_entity_poly.type
_entity_poly.pdbx_seq_one_letter_code
_entity_poly.pdbx_strand_id
1 'polypeptide(L)'
;MAKVENQILLSESETLQETINCLTEYIPLSTQGAFSSSDLFQILVRAASNCDSIENTSKILKKSPSGKNIRYHLDKIDNFEELEVQINSALRSRKLPGIKKDKLKFAIDLNLIPYYGNPTID
;
A
#
# COMPACT_ATOMS: atom_id res chain seq x y z
N MET A 1 -20.35 34.62 -1.08
CA MET A 1 -20.04 33.22 -1.37
C MET A 1 -18.54 33.12 -1.65
N ALA A 2 -17.76 32.44 -0.81
CA ALA A 2 -16.33 32.26 -1.04
C ALA A 2 -16.13 31.21 -2.14
N LYS A 3 -15.36 31.58 -3.17
CA LYS A 3 -14.92 30.71 -4.26
C LYS A 3 -13.98 29.68 -3.64
N VAL A 4 -14.39 28.42 -3.53
CA VAL A 4 -13.46 27.34 -3.14
C VAL A 4 -12.60 27.10 -4.37
N GLU A 5 -11.41 27.70 -4.39
CA GLU A 5 -10.39 27.31 -5.36
C GLU A 5 -10.11 25.82 -5.17
N ASN A 6 -10.23 25.05 -6.25
CA ASN A 6 -9.87 23.64 -6.28
C ASN A 6 -8.33 23.57 -6.22
N GLN A 7 -7.78 23.86 -5.05
CA GLN A 7 -6.36 23.72 -4.78
C GLN A 7 -6.05 22.24 -4.75
N ILE A 8 -5.31 21.77 -5.74
CA ILE A 8 -4.68 20.46 -5.69
C ILE A 8 -3.76 20.48 -4.47
N LEU A 9 -4.12 19.73 -3.43
CA LEU A 9 -3.44 19.74 -2.14
C LEU A 9 -2.03 19.14 -2.22
N LEU A 10 -1.79 18.20 -3.15
CA LEU A 10 -0.52 17.53 -3.39
C LEU A 10 -0.36 17.23 -4.89
N SER A 11 0.84 17.45 -5.42
CA SER A 11 1.27 16.95 -6.74
C SER A 11 1.35 15.42 -6.76
N GLU A 12 1.53 14.83 -7.94
CA GLU A 12 1.70 13.39 -8.11
C GLU A 12 2.92 12.86 -7.32
N SER A 13 4.04 13.59 -7.37
CA SER A 13 5.26 13.22 -6.64
C SER A 13 5.08 13.33 -5.13
N GLU A 14 4.38 14.36 -4.65
CA GLU A 14 4.09 14.53 -3.22
C GLU A 14 3.11 13.45 -2.75
N THR A 15 2.12 13.10 -3.56
CA THR A 15 1.17 12.02 -3.27
C THR A 15 1.88 10.68 -3.15
N LEU A 16 2.81 10.37 -4.07
CA LEU A 16 3.63 9.16 -3.99
C LEU A 16 4.48 9.18 -2.71
N GLN A 17 5.21 10.26 -2.46
CA GLN A 17 6.10 10.34 -1.30
C GLN A 17 5.33 10.18 0.02
N GLU A 18 4.19 10.84 0.17
CA GLU A 18 3.32 10.71 1.34
C GLU A 18 2.77 9.30 1.50
N THR A 19 2.42 8.64 0.40
CA THR A 19 1.98 7.23 0.42
C THR A 19 3.09 6.32 0.92
N ILE A 20 4.32 6.46 0.40
CA ILE A 20 5.46 5.63 0.80
C ILE A 20 5.86 5.90 2.26
N ASN A 21 5.85 7.16 2.68
CA ASN A 21 6.11 7.54 4.07
C ASN A 21 5.10 6.89 5.02
N CYS A 22 3.80 6.99 4.69
CA CYS A 22 2.74 6.38 5.49
C CYS A 22 2.91 4.85 5.59
N LEU A 23 3.14 4.16 4.47
CA LEU A 23 3.33 2.71 4.50
C LEU A 23 4.56 2.30 5.31
N THR A 24 5.68 3.02 5.16
CA THR A 24 6.92 2.73 5.88
C THR A 24 6.81 3.02 7.38
N GLU A 25 6.03 4.02 7.77
CA GLU A 25 5.78 4.40 9.17
C GLU A 25 5.00 3.31 9.93
N TYR A 26 4.01 2.69 9.28
CA TYR A 26 3.06 1.78 9.94
C TYR A 26 3.32 0.30 9.70
N ILE A 27 3.98 -0.07 8.60
CA ILE A 27 4.18 -1.48 8.21
C ILE A 27 5.68 -1.78 8.22
N PRO A 28 6.23 -2.31 9.32
CA PRO A 28 7.64 -2.64 9.43
C PRO A 28 7.96 -3.83 8.54
N LEU A 29 8.68 -3.59 7.43
CA LEU A 29 9.18 -4.65 6.56
C LEU A 29 10.70 -4.67 6.56
N SER A 30 11.26 -5.80 7.02
CA SER A 30 12.70 -6.03 6.95
C SER A 30 13.11 -6.54 5.57
N THR A 31 13.66 -5.65 4.76
CA THR A 31 14.34 -6.05 3.52
C THR A 31 15.79 -6.46 3.81
N GLN A 32 16.36 -7.27 2.94
CA GLN A 32 17.77 -7.66 2.98
C GLN A 32 18.37 -7.45 1.59
N GLY A 33 19.63 -7.01 1.53
CA GLY A 33 20.32 -6.76 0.26
C GLY A 33 20.20 -5.32 -0.21
N ALA A 34 20.14 -5.12 -1.53
CA ALA A 34 20.32 -3.81 -2.18
C ALA A 34 19.09 -2.90 -2.21
N PHE A 35 17.97 -3.32 -1.61
CA PHE A 35 16.69 -2.61 -1.68
C PHE A 35 16.14 -2.34 -0.28
N SER A 36 15.64 -1.13 -0.09
CA SER A 36 14.99 -0.69 1.14
C SER A 36 13.51 -1.09 1.18
N SER A 37 12.89 -0.97 2.37
CA SER A 37 11.44 -1.08 2.53
C SER A 37 10.69 -0.04 1.67
N SER A 38 11.25 1.16 1.52
CA SER A 38 10.71 2.21 0.64
C SER A 38 10.70 1.77 -0.83
N ASP A 39 11.78 1.15 -1.32
CA ASP A 39 11.84 0.64 -2.70
C ASP A 39 10.77 -0.46 -2.92
N LEU A 40 10.61 -1.35 -1.94
CA LEU A 40 9.58 -2.39 -1.96
C LEU A 40 8.18 -1.76 -2.05
N PHE A 41 7.86 -0.79 -1.19
CA PHE A 41 6.56 -0.12 -1.22
C PHE A 41 6.33 0.65 -2.52
N GLN A 42 7.34 1.29 -3.12
CA GLN A 42 7.20 1.94 -4.42
C GLN A 42 6.79 0.96 -5.52
N ILE A 43 7.39 -0.23 -5.53
CA ILE A 43 7.05 -1.28 -6.48
C ILE A 43 5.62 -1.77 -6.27
N LEU A 44 5.21 -2.00 -5.01
CA LEU A 44 3.86 -2.45 -4.67
C LEU A 44 2.79 -1.40 -5.01
N VAL A 45 3.02 -0.14 -4.65
CA VAL A 45 2.13 0.97 -4.99
C VAL A 45 2.01 1.09 -6.51
N ARG A 46 3.10 0.95 -7.26
CA ARG A 46 3.02 0.95 -8.72
C ARG A 46 2.17 -0.20 -9.25
N ALA A 47 2.37 -1.42 -8.74
CA ALA A 47 1.58 -2.58 -9.15
C ALA A 47 0.08 -2.36 -8.87
N ALA A 48 -0.26 -1.95 -7.64
CA ALA A 48 -1.64 -1.70 -7.22
C ALA A 48 -2.31 -0.58 -8.03
N SER A 49 -1.65 0.57 -8.17
CA SER A 49 -2.20 1.73 -8.90
C SER A 49 -2.42 1.46 -10.39
N ASN A 50 -1.72 0.48 -10.98
CA ASN A 50 -1.88 0.09 -12.38
C ASN A 50 -2.70 -1.20 -12.57
N CYS A 51 -3.29 -1.76 -11.50
CA CYS A 51 -3.98 -3.05 -11.53
C CYS A 51 -3.11 -4.16 -12.15
N ASP A 52 -1.82 -4.16 -11.82
CA ASP A 52 -0.81 -5.02 -12.42
C ASP A 52 -0.24 -6.03 -11.40
N SER A 53 0.40 -7.08 -11.90
CA SER A 53 1.09 -8.06 -11.07
C SER A 53 2.47 -7.58 -10.61
N ILE A 54 2.95 -8.15 -9.51
CA ILE A 54 4.32 -7.96 -9.02
C ILE A 54 5.34 -8.41 -10.09
N GLU A 55 5.10 -9.56 -10.76
CA GLU A 55 5.97 -10.06 -11.84
C GLU A 55 6.12 -9.05 -12.96
N ASN A 56 4.99 -8.59 -13.50
CA ASN A 56 5.03 -7.71 -14.66
C ASN A 56 5.62 -6.35 -14.29
N THR A 57 5.25 -5.82 -13.12
CA THR A 57 5.83 -4.58 -12.59
C THR A 57 7.35 -4.70 -12.45
N SER A 58 7.85 -5.81 -11.90
CA SER A 58 9.30 -6.04 -11.76
C SER A 58 10.04 -6.11 -13.09
N LYS A 59 9.41 -6.65 -14.15
CA LYS A 59 9.99 -6.72 -15.50
C LYS A 59 10.05 -5.36 -16.19
N ILE A 60 9.04 -4.52 -15.97
CA ILE A 60 8.95 -3.18 -16.59
C ILE A 60 9.99 -2.22 -15.97
N LEU A 61 10.24 -2.35 -14.67
CA LEU A 61 11.16 -1.46 -13.95
C LEU A 61 12.63 -1.88 -14.14
N LYS A 62 13.41 -1.03 -14.81
CA LYS A 62 14.82 -1.31 -15.19
C LYS A 62 15.78 -1.63 -14.03
N LYS A 63 15.48 -1.19 -12.81
CA LYS A 63 16.32 -1.34 -11.61
C LYS A 63 15.54 -1.92 -10.43
N SER A 64 14.65 -2.88 -10.70
CA SER A 64 13.81 -3.52 -9.68
C SER A 64 14.31 -4.93 -9.35
N PRO A 65 14.17 -5.41 -8.10
CA PRO A 65 14.32 -6.81 -7.78
C PRO A 65 13.33 -7.67 -8.59
N SER A 66 13.66 -8.93 -8.80
CA SER A 66 12.74 -9.87 -9.45
C SER A 66 11.47 -10.07 -8.61
N GLY A 67 10.34 -10.41 -9.25
CA GLY A 67 9.10 -10.75 -8.55
C GLY A 67 9.26 -11.84 -7.48
N LYS A 68 10.20 -12.78 -7.68
CA LYS A 68 10.57 -13.79 -6.68
C LYS A 68 11.22 -13.17 -5.45
N ASN A 69 12.17 -12.25 -5.62
CA ASN A 69 12.83 -11.57 -4.50
C ASN A 69 11.85 -10.68 -3.74
N ILE A 70 10.92 -10.03 -4.45
CA ILE A 70 9.85 -9.24 -3.83
C ILE A 70 8.99 -10.14 -2.93
N ARG A 71 8.48 -11.26 -3.46
CA ARG A 71 7.69 -12.20 -2.67
C ARG A 71 8.43 -12.77 -1.48
N TYR A 72 9.72 -13.11 -1.63
CA TYR A 72 10.53 -13.56 -0.51
C TYR A 72 10.52 -12.58 0.69
N HIS A 73 10.47 -11.27 0.44
CA HIS A 73 10.33 -10.29 1.52
C HIS A 73 8.91 -10.19 2.07
N LEU A 74 7.89 -10.39 1.24
CA LEU A 74 6.49 -10.38 1.65
C LEU A 74 6.09 -11.63 2.44
N ASP A 75 6.69 -12.78 2.13
CA ASP A 75 6.48 -14.05 2.84
C ASP A 75 6.94 -13.99 4.30
N LYS A 76 7.67 -12.94 4.69
CA LYS A 76 8.02 -12.67 6.09
C LYS A 76 6.86 -12.08 6.91
N ILE A 77 5.77 -11.70 6.25
CA ILE A 77 4.54 -11.29 6.93
C ILE A 77 3.77 -12.57 7.24
N ASP A 78 3.85 -13.00 8.50
CA ASP A 78 3.22 -14.24 8.99
C ASP A 78 2.05 -13.98 9.94
N ASN A 79 1.87 -12.75 10.39
CA ASN A 79 0.78 -12.33 11.27
C ASN A 79 -0.16 -11.33 10.55
N PHE A 80 -1.22 -11.86 9.95
CA PHE A 80 -2.17 -11.05 9.17
C PHE A 80 -3.09 -10.19 10.06
N GLU A 81 -3.40 -10.64 11.27
CA GLU A 81 -4.15 -9.86 12.25
C GLU A 81 -3.38 -8.60 12.65
N GLU A 82 -2.07 -8.72 12.86
CA GLU A 82 -1.22 -7.56 13.12
C GLU A 82 -1.12 -6.64 11.91
N LEU A 83 -0.93 -7.21 10.70
CA LEU A 83 -0.91 -6.42 9.47
C LEU A 83 -2.22 -5.63 9.29
N GLU A 84 -3.37 -6.23 9.58
CA GLU A 84 -4.67 -5.56 9.53
C GLU A 84 -4.72 -4.36 10.50
N VAL A 85 -4.24 -4.53 11.73
CA VAL A 85 -4.17 -3.44 12.72
C VAL A 85 -3.25 -2.31 12.22
N GLN A 86 -2.11 -2.64 11.63
CA GLN A 86 -1.15 -1.70 11.08
C GLN A 86 -1.74 -0.91 9.90
N ILE A 87 -2.35 -1.59 8.93
CA ILE A 87 -3.02 -0.96 7.78
C ILE A 87 -4.16 -0.04 8.25
N ASN A 88 -4.99 -0.51 9.17
CA ASN A 88 -6.07 0.30 9.73
C ASN A 88 -5.54 1.55 10.45
N SER A 89 -4.39 1.45 11.09
CA SER A 89 -3.74 2.61 11.73
C SER A 89 -3.18 3.58 10.69
N ALA A 90 -2.54 3.07 9.63
CA ALA A 90 -2.06 3.87 8.50
C ALA A 90 -3.20 4.67 7.85
N LEU A 91 -4.33 4.02 7.55
CA LEU A 91 -5.52 4.65 6.97
C LEU A 91 -6.10 5.78 7.83
N ARG A 92 -6.09 5.62 9.17
CA ARG A 92 -6.60 6.64 10.10
C ARG A 92 -5.62 7.79 10.34
N SER A 93 -4.32 7.57 10.09
CA SER A 93 -3.26 8.50 10.48
C SER A 93 -3.29 9.82 9.70
N ARG A 94 -3.72 9.79 8.44
CA ARG A 94 -3.76 10.96 7.56
C ARG A 94 -5.18 11.53 7.53
N LYS A 95 -5.39 12.68 8.18
CA LYS A 95 -6.65 13.42 8.08
C LYS A 95 -6.74 14.05 6.70
N LEU A 96 -7.68 13.60 5.88
CA LEU A 96 -7.92 14.18 4.56
C LEU A 96 -8.45 15.62 4.72
N PRO A 97 -7.73 16.65 4.23
CA PRO A 97 -8.21 18.02 4.27
C PRO A 97 -9.52 18.11 3.49
N GLY A 98 -10.57 18.66 4.10
CA GLY A 98 -11.91 18.76 3.48
C GLY A 98 -12.91 17.72 3.98
N ILE A 99 -12.47 16.65 4.66
CA ILE A 99 -13.37 15.84 5.49
C ILE A 99 -13.62 16.58 6.80
N LYS A 100 -14.53 17.55 6.75
CA LYS A 100 -14.93 18.39 7.90
C LYS A 100 -15.94 17.73 8.83
N LYS A 101 -16.36 16.50 8.54
CA LYS A 101 -17.38 15.80 9.32
C LYS A 101 -16.73 14.80 10.25
N ASP A 102 -17.04 14.90 11.54
CA ASP A 102 -16.66 13.92 12.56
C ASP A 102 -17.26 12.52 12.27
N LYS A 103 -18.29 12.45 11.41
CA LYS A 103 -18.96 11.22 10.98
C LYS A 103 -19.01 11.12 9.46
N LEU A 104 -18.28 10.15 8.92
CA LEU A 104 -18.33 9.75 7.53
C LEU A 104 -19.35 8.62 7.34
N LYS A 105 -20.10 8.66 6.22
CA LYS A 105 -20.86 7.49 5.77
C LYS A 105 -19.95 6.67 4.86
N PHE A 106 -19.69 5.42 5.24
CA PHE A 106 -18.95 4.48 4.42
C PHE A 106 -19.90 3.43 3.85
N ALA A 107 -19.67 3.06 2.60
CA ALA A 107 -20.22 1.84 2.03
C ALA A 107 -19.12 0.78 2.08
N ILE A 108 -19.43 -0.37 2.66
CA ILE A 108 -18.53 -1.53 2.67
C ILE A 108 -19.22 -2.58 1.81
N ASP A 109 -18.58 -2.92 0.69
CA ASP A 109 -18.96 -4.06 -0.14
C ASP A 109 -17.94 -5.17 0.08
N LEU A 110 -18.39 -6.31 0.58
CA LEU A 110 -17.53 -7.45 0.86
C LEU A 110 -17.63 -8.42 -0.30
N ASN A 111 -16.52 -8.61 -1.00
CA ASN A 111 -16.42 -9.59 -2.08
C ASN A 111 -15.63 -10.80 -1.58
N LEU A 112 -16.23 -11.99 -1.66
CA LEU A 112 -15.55 -13.23 -1.34
C LEU A 112 -14.61 -13.56 -2.49
N ILE A 113 -13.30 -13.42 -2.26
CA ILE A 113 -12.28 -13.85 -3.23
C ILE A 113 -12.00 -15.33 -2.93
N PRO A 114 -12.39 -16.26 -3.81
CA PRO A 114 -12.09 -17.68 -3.59
C PRO A 114 -10.57 -17.89 -3.53
N TYR A 115 -10.12 -18.51 -2.44
CA TYR A 115 -8.73 -18.91 -2.29
C TYR A 115 -8.51 -20.22 -3.07
N TYR A 116 -7.67 -20.15 -4.11
CA TYR A 116 -7.32 -21.31 -4.95
C TYR A 116 -5.99 -21.97 -4.55
N GLY A 117 -5.40 -21.58 -3.43
CA GLY A 117 -4.20 -22.21 -2.90
C GLY A 117 -4.52 -23.48 -2.10
N ASN A 118 -3.47 -24.17 -1.66
CA ASN A 118 -3.64 -25.29 -0.75
C ASN A 118 -3.90 -24.73 0.66
N PRO A 119 -4.99 -25.12 1.33
CA PRO A 119 -5.22 -24.70 2.70
C PRO A 119 -4.09 -25.25 3.58
N THR A 120 -3.63 -24.45 4.54
CA THR A 120 -2.86 -24.97 5.66
C THR A 120 -3.78 -25.92 6.43
N ILE A 121 -3.37 -27.18 6.54
CA ILE A 121 -4.08 -28.15 7.37
C ILE A 121 -3.63 -27.87 8.81
N ASP A 122 -4.55 -27.39 9.64
CA ASP A 122 -4.38 -27.30 11.09
C ASP A 122 -4.31 -28.70 11.74
#